data_AF-A0A928RRM7-F1
#
_entry.id   AF-A0A928RRM7-F1
#
_cell.length_a   1.000
_cell.length_b   1.000
_cell.length_c   1.000
_cell.angle_alpha   90.00
_cell.angle_beta   90.00
_cell.angle_gamma   90.00
#
_symmetry.space_group_name_H-M   'P 1'
#
loop_
_entity.id
_entity.type
_entity.pdbx_description
1 polymer ?
#
loop_
_entity_poly.entity_id
_entity_poly.type
_entity_poly.pdbx_seq_one_letter_code
_entity_poly.pdbx_strand_id
1 'polypeptide(L)'
;MNLPNKITMVRILMIPVFIAVFYLNGIWDFAYGMAAIIFALAACTDFLDGYIARKYKLVTNLGKFLDPIADKVLVSTAMILLLTMKDALLGFLPFADAAYIALAVCVCVIMARELIISAFRQIAATRGLVLAAEKLGKYKTTFQDVSIFALLLSASLTSTAGEIVGYIGLGLFAVATVLTVWSGISYVVKNKQVLKDA
;
A
#
# COMPACT_ATOMS: atom_id res chain seq x y z
N MET A 1 9.96 4.29 -25.31
CA MET A 1 9.72 3.91 -23.90
C MET A 1 10.44 2.62 -23.60
N ASN A 2 11.22 2.58 -22.51
CA ASN A 2 11.94 1.37 -22.07
C ASN A 2 10.97 0.38 -21.39
N LEU A 3 11.38 -0.89 -21.29
CA LEU A 3 10.58 -1.96 -20.68
C LEU A 3 10.08 -1.62 -19.26
N PRO A 4 10.88 -1.03 -18.34
CA PRO A 4 10.40 -0.66 -17.01
C PRO A 4 9.23 0.34 -17.06
N ASN A 5 9.33 1.39 -17.87
CA ASN A 5 8.25 2.39 -17.99
C ASN A 5 6.95 1.79 -18.56
N LYS A 6 7.04 0.76 -19.40
CA LYS A 6 5.83 0.05 -19.87
C LYS A 6 5.18 -0.72 -18.73
N ILE A 7 5.98 -1.35 -17.85
CA ILE A 7 5.47 -2.06 -16.67
C ILE A 7 4.79 -1.07 -15.70
N THR A 8 5.39 0.08 -15.42
CA THR A 8 4.76 1.13 -14.60
C THR A 8 3.44 1.60 -15.19
N MET A 9 3.38 1.83 -16.50
CA MET A 9 2.13 2.23 -17.18
C MET A 9 1.05 1.14 -17.10
N VAL A 10 1.43 -0.13 -17.23
CA VAL A 10 0.52 -1.25 -17.02
C VAL A 10 0.00 -1.26 -15.58
N ARG A 11 0.85 -1.02 -14.57
CA ARG A 11 0.38 -0.91 -13.17
C ARG A 11 -0.64 0.21 -13.00
N ILE A 12 -0.38 1.39 -13.57
CA ILE A 12 -1.31 2.52 -13.51
C ILE A 12 -2.65 2.13 -14.16
N LEU A 13 -2.63 1.42 -15.28
CA LEU A 13 -3.83 0.91 -15.95
C LEU A 13 -4.54 -0.19 -15.14
N MET A 14 -3.81 -0.98 -14.34
CA MET A 14 -4.38 -2.02 -13.49
C MET A 14 -5.18 -1.43 -12.33
N ILE A 15 -4.91 -0.20 -11.87
CA ILE A 15 -5.66 0.45 -10.78
C ILE A 15 -7.16 0.61 -11.12
N PRO A 16 -7.58 1.23 -12.24
CA PRO A 16 -9.00 1.31 -12.59
C PRO A 16 -9.62 -0.06 -12.85
N VAL A 17 -8.87 -1.03 -13.39
CA VAL A 17 -9.36 -2.41 -13.55
C VAL A 17 -9.60 -3.07 -12.19
N PHE A 18 -8.68 -2.89 -11.24
CA PHE A 18 -8.82 -3.35 -9.85
C PHE A 18 -10.08 -2.77 -9.20
N ILE A 19 -10.30 -1.45 -9.33
CA ILE A 19 -11.51 -0.79 -8.81
C ILE A 19 -12.77 -1.37 -9.48
N ALA A 20 -12.78 -1.49 -10.80
CA ALA A 20 -13.94 -2.01 -11.52
C ALA A 20 -14.28 -3.43 -11.08
N VAL A 21 -13.29 -4.33 -11.01
CA VAL A 21 -13.48 -5.71 -10.56
C VAL A 21 -13.91 -5.77 -9.11
N PHE A 22 -13.37 -4.94 -8.23
CA PHE A 22 -13.78 -4.87 -6.82
C PHE A 22 -15.30 -4.62 -6.67
N TYR A 23 -15.86 -3.69 -7.45
CA TYR A 23 -17.28 -3.37 -7.40
C TYR A 23 -18.19 -4.36 -8.14
N LEU A 24 -17.65 -5.39 -8.81
CA LEU A 24 -18.45 -6.46 -9.40
C LEU A 24 -18.92 -7.51 -8.39
N ASN A 25 -18.63 -7.36 -7.09
CA ASN A 25 -19.02 -8.35 -6.07
C ASN A 25 -20.54 -8.60 -5.97
N GLY A 26 -21.38 -7.63 -6.31
CA GLY A 26 -22.84 -7.85 -6.39
C GLY A 26 -23.30 -8.69 -7.58
N ILE A 27 -22.40 -9.00 -8.52
CA ILE A 27 -22.66 -9.78 -9.74
C ILE A 27 -21.86 -11.08 -9.73
N TRP A 28 -20.61 -11.05 -9.25
CA TRP A 28 -19.70 -12.18 -9.18
C TRP A 28 -19.24 -12.42 -7.73
N ASP A 29 -19.61 -13.56 -7.17
CA ASP A 29 -19.25 -13.95 -5.79
C ASP A 29 -17.73 -13.96 -5.54
N PHE A 30 -16.93 -14.19 -6.59
CA PHE A 30 -15.47 -14.26 -6.53
C PHE A 30 -14.75 -12.93 -6.86
N ALA A 31 -15.49 -11.83 -6.99
CA ALA A 31 -14.93 -10.53 -7.38
C ALA A 31 -13.83 -10.02 -6.42
N TYR A 32 -14.00 -10.17 -5.10
CA TYR A 32 -12.97 -9.77 -4.14
C TYR A 32 -11.69 -10.61 -4.27
N GLY A 33 -11.82 -11.91 -4.56
CA GLY A 33 -10.68 -12.78 -4.83
C GLY A 33 -9.93 -12.37 -6.09
N MET A 34 -10.65 -12.01 -7.16
CA MET A 34 -10.03 -11.45 -8.36
C MET A 34 -9.35 -10.11 -8.10
N ALA A 35 -10.00 -9.23 -7.34
CA ALA A 35 -9.43 -7.95 -6.94
C ALA A 35 -8.14 -8.16 -6.13
N ALA A 36 -8.09 -9.15 -5.23
CA ALA A 36 -6.89 -9.54 -4.50
C ALA A 36 -5.76 -9.98 -5.46
N ILE A 37 -6.08 -10.81 -6.46
CA ILE A 37 -5.10 -11.26 -7.47
C ILE A 37 -4.58 -10.07 -8.29
N ILE A 38 -5.45 -9.19 -8.76
CA ILE A 38 -5.06 -8.00 -9.54
C ILE A 38 -4.16 -7.09 -8.69
N PHE A 39 -4.55 -6.84 -7.43
CA PHE A 39 -3.74 -6.07 -6.48
C PHE A 39 -2.36 -6.71 -6.28
N ALA A 40 -2.29 -8.01 -6.03
CA ALA A 40 -1.03 -8.73 -5.84
C ALA A 40 -0.13 -8.65 -7.09
N LEU A 41 -0.70 -8.84 -8.28
CA LEU A 41 0.05 -8.69 -9.54
C LEU A 41 0.55 -7.26 -9.70
N ALA A 42 -0.29 -6.26 -9.46
CA ALA A 42 0.08 -4.85 -9.55
C ALA A 42 1.19 -4.49 -8.55
N ALA A 43 1.11 -4.93 -7.29
CA ALA A 43 2.13 -4.73 -6.27
C ALA A 43 3.46 -5.44 -6.63
N CYS A 44 3.40 -6.69 -7.09
CA CYS A 44 4.58 -7.45 -7.51
C CYS A 44 5.29 -6.83 -8.72
N THR A 45 4.57 -6.15 -9.61
CA THR A 45 5.19 -5.46 -10.75
C THR A 45 6.15 -4.34 -10.33
N ASP A 46 5.99 -3.73 -9.14
CA ASP A 46 6.89 -2.71 -8.59
C ASP A 46 8.26 -3.26 -8.18
N PHE A 47 8.26 -4.49 -7.70
CA PHE A 47 9.52 -5.14 -7.41
C PHE A 47 10.26 -5.48 -8.71
N LEU A 48 9.51 -5.93 -9.72
CA LEU A 48 10.05 -6.39 -11.00
C LEU A 48 10.62 -5.25 -11.85
N ASP A 49 9.89 -4.13 -12.03
CA ASP A 49 10.39 -3.01 -12.82
C ASP A 49 11.62 -2.34 -12.18
N GLY A 50 11.64 -2.18 -10.86
CA GLY A 50 12.77 -1.67 -10.11
C GLY A 50 13.98 -2.60 -10.17
N TYR A 51 13.76 -3.92 -10.15
CA TYR A 51 14.83 -4.91 -10.35
C TYR A 51 15.41 -4.83 -11.77
N ILE A 52 14.56 -4.83 -12.80
CA ILE A 52 14.95 -4.77 -14.21
C ILE A 52 15.66 -3.44 -14.51
N ALA A 53 15.11 -2.31 -14.07
CA ALA A 53 15.71 -0.99 -14.29
C ALA A 53 17.12 -0.88 -13.70
N ARG A 54 17.34 -1.40 -12.49
CA ARG A 54 18.66 -1.43 -11.85
C ARG A 54 19.62 -2.40 -12.54
N LYS A 55 19.15 -3.62 -12.86
CA LYS A 55 19.98 -4.67 -13.47
C LYS A 55 20.47 -4.30 -14.87
N TYR A 56 19.60 -3.69 -15.68
CA TYR A 56 19.91 -3.33 -17.06
C TYR A 56 20.32 -1.86 -17.22
N LYS A 57 20.48 -1.10 -16.13
CA LYS A 57 20.79 0.34 -16.13
C LYS A 57 19.81 1.18 -16.97
N LEU A 58 18.57 0.72 -17.11
CA LEU A 58 17.50 1.36 -17.91
C LEU A 58 16.71 2.41 -17.11
N VAL A 59 17.38 3.08 -16.16
CA VAL A 59 16.74 4.01 -15.24
C VAL A 59 16.42 5.31 -15.97
N THR A 60 15.14 5.66 -16.08
CA THR A 60 14.70 6.90 -16.73
C THR A 60 14.14 7.90 -15.72
N ASN A 61 14.18 9.20 -16.03
CA ASN A 61 13.59 10.24 -15.18
C ASN A 61 12.06 10.10 -15.08
N LEU A 62 11.41 9.69 -16.19
CA LEU A 62 9.98 9.42 -16.21
C LEU A 62 9.59 8.26 -15.29
N GLY A 63 10.33 7.14 -15.33
CA GLY A 63 10.11 6.01 -14.43
C GLY A 63 10.30 6.39 -12.97
N LYS A 64 11.42 7.06 -12.64
CA LYS A 64 11.68 7.57 -11.28
C LYS A 64 10.56 8.46 -10.72
N PHE A 65 9.84 9.16 -11.57
CA PHE A 65 8.70 9.99 -11.19
C PHE A 65 7.40 9.19 -11.09
N LEU A 66 7.11 8.33 -12.06
CA LEU A 66 5.86 7.56 -12.11
C LEU A 66 5.81 6.42 -11.08
N ASP A 67 6.91 5.70 -10.84
CA ASP A 67 6.90 4.51 -9.97
C ASP A 67 6.40 4.85 -8.55
N PRO A 68 6.93 5.88 -7.85
CA PRO A 68 6.48 6.22 -6.50
C PRO A 68 5.06 6.79 -6.44
N ILE A 69 4.53 7.28 -7.57
CA ILE A 69 3.16 7.78 -7.67
C ILE A 69 2.21 6.60 -7.85
N ALA A 70 2.51 5.72 -8.82
CA ALA A 70 1.70 4.54 -9.12
C ALA A 70 1.55 3.63 -7.89
N ASP A 71 2.65 3.41 -7.16
CA ASP A 71 2.67 2.65 -5.91
C ASP A 71 1.72 3.25 -4.86
N LYS A 72 1.86 4.53 -4.54
CA LYS A 72 1.02 5.21 -3.54
C LYS A 72 -0.45 5.24 -3.94
N VAL A 73 -0.75 5.46 -5.21
CA VAL A 73 -2.13 5.49 -5.69
C VAL A 73 -2.75 4.10 -5.57
N LEU A 74 -2.04 3.04 -5.98
CA LEU A 74 -2.52 1.66 -5.84
C LEU A 74 -2.83 1.30 -4.39
N VAL A 75 -1.86 1.48 -3.48
CA VAL A 75 -1.99 1.10 -2.07
C VAL A 75 -3.05 1.95 -1.35
N SER A 76 -3.10 3.27 -1.63
CA SER A 76 -4.12 4.15 -1.04
C SER A 76 -5.52 3.79 -1.52
N THR A 77 -5.67 3.50 -2.82
CA THR A 77 -6.95 3.05 -3.40
C THR A 77 -7.41 1.77 -2.72
N ALA A 78 -6.52 0.78 -2.59
CA ALA A 78 -6.88 -0.49 -1.97
C ALA A 78 -7.31 -0.31 -0.50
N MET A 79 -6.58 0.48 0.29
CA MET A 79 -6.98 0.78 1.68
C MET A 79 -8.34 1.48 1.77
N ILE A 80 -8.62 2.43 0.88
CA ILE A 80 -9.92 3.13 0.85
C ILE A 80 -11.04 2.14 0.51
N LEU A 81 -10.84 1.24 -0.46
CA LEU A 81 -11.81 0.20 -0.80
C LEU A 81 -12.02 -0.81 0.33
N LEU A 82 -11.00 -1.12 1.14
CA LEU A 82 -11.21 -1.94 2.35
C LEU A 82 -12.26 -1.33 3.28
N LEU A 83 -12.31 0.01 3.39
CA LEU A 83 -13.28 0.72 4.23
C LEU A 83 -14.71 0.72 3.67
N THR A 84 -14.91 0.36 2.40
CA THR A 84 -16.25 0.29 1.79
C THR A 84 -16.89 -1.09 1.96
N MET A 85 -16.16 -2.10 2.41
CA MET A 85 -16.65 -3.49 2.57
C MET A 85 -16.68 -3.94 4.03
N LYS A 86 -17.12 -3.04 4.92
CA LYS A 86 -17.19 -3.27 6.37
C LYS A 86 -17.79 -4.64 6.73
N ASP A 87 -18.95 -4.97 6.18
CA ASP A 87 -19.67 -6.19 6.57
C ASP A 87 -18.95 -7.46 6.11
N ALA A 88 -18.38 -7.46 4.90
CA ALA A 88 -17.59 -8.59 4.40
C ALA A 88 -16.25 -8.76 5.14
N LEU A 89 -15.67 -7.66 5.63
CA LEU A 89 -14.36 -7.65 6.28
C LEU A 89 -14.41 -7.88 7.79
N LEU A 90 -15.50 -7.46 8.45
CA LEU A 90 -15.60 -7.42 9.92
C LEU A 90 -16.86 -8.09 10.46
N GLY A 91 -17.74 -8.62 9.60
CA GLY A 91 -19.00 -9.24 10.03
C GLY A 91 -18.82 -10.45 10.96
N PHE A 92 -17.63 -11.07 10.95
CA PHE A 92 -17.28 -12.16 11.87
C PHE A 92 -16.77 -11.68 13.25
N LEU A 93 -16.53 -10.38 13.44
CA LEU A 93 -16.12 -9.82 14.73
C LEU A 93 -17.33 -9.44 15.59
N PRO A 94 -17.37 -9.83 16.88
CA PRO A 94 -18.44 -9.40 17.78
C PRO A 94 -18.42 -7.88 18.07
N PHE A 95 -17.31 -7.21 17.79
CA PHE A 95 -17.10 -5.76 17.95
C PHE A 95 -16.79 -5.07 16.60
N ALA A 96 -17.50 -5.47 15.54
CA ALA A 96 -17.29 -5.00 14.17
C ALA A 96 -17.29 -3.48 14.02
N ASP A 97 -18.17 -2.75 14.73
CA ASP A 97 -18.23 -1.29 14.66
C ASP A 97 -16.98 -0.61 15.22
N ALA A 98 -16.51 -1.05 16.39
CA ALA A 98 -15.29 -0.53 16.99
C ALA A 98 -14.05 -0.89 16.16
N ALA A 99 -14.00 -2.12 15.62
CA ALA A 99 -12.94 -2.56 14.73
C ALA A 99 -12.91 -1.75 13.42
N TYR A 100 -14.08 -1.38 12.89
CA TYR A 100 -14.20 -0.54 11.71
C TYR A 100 -13.62 0.85 11.94
N ILE A 101 -13.98 1.49 13.06
CA ILE A 101 -13.44 2.79 13.44
C ILE A 101 -11.91 2.71 13.61
N ALA A 102 -11.43 1.68 14.29
CA ALA A 102 -9.99 1.46 14.46
C ALA A 102 -9.27 1.28 13.11
N LEU A 103 -9.83 0.48 12.20
CA LEU A 103 -9.29 0.29 10.85
C LEU A 103 -9.23 1.61 10.08
N ALA A 104 -10.30 2.41 10.10
CA ALA A 104 -10.36 3.71 9.45
C ALA A 104 -9.29 4.67 10.00
N VAL A 105 -9.11 4.72 11.32
CA VAL A 105 -8.05 5.51 11.97
C VAL A 105 -6.66 5.03 11.52
N CYS A 106 -6.43 3.72 11.47
CA CYS A 106 -5.18 3.15 11.00
C CYS A 106 -4.89 3.53 9.53
N VAL A 107 -5.89 3.45 8.64
CA VAL A 107 -5.77 3.90 7.23
C VAL A 107 -5.37 5.39 7.18
N CYS A 108 -6.05 6.26 7.94
CA CYS A 108 -5.73 7.68 7.99
C CYS A 108 -4.30 7.94 8.47
N VAL A 109 -3.86 7.25 9.54
CA VAL A 109 -2.50 7.37 10.08
C VAL A 109 -1.45 6.95 9.04
N ILE A 110 -1.70 5.84 8.35
CA ILE A 110 -0.80 5.34 7.32
C ILE A 110 -0.67 6.33 6.16
N MET A 111 -1.81 6.82 5.66
CA MET A 111 -1.84 7.79 4.55
C MET A 111 -1.19 9.12 4.95
N ALA A 112 -1.53 9.66 6.12
CA ALA A 112 -0.94 10.90 6.63
C ALA A 112 0.58 10.79 6.72
N ARG A 113 1.09 9.69 7.28
CA ARG A 113 2.53 9.45 7.35
C ARG A 113 3.17 9.38 5.96
N GLU A 114 2.57 8.67 5.01
CA GLU A 114 3.10 8.58 3.65
C GLU A 114 3.22 9.96 2.97
N LEU A 115 2.22 10.83 3.16
CA LEU A 115 2.26 12.21 2.68
C LEU A 115 3.36 13.02 3.36
N ILE A 116 3.46 12.97 4.70
CA ILE A 116 4.46 13.70 5.48
C ILE A 116 5.88 13.32 5.05
N ILE A 117 6.19 12.03 4.96
CA ILE A 117 7.54 11.55 4.59
C ILE A 117 7.86 11.88 3.14
N SER A 118 6.86 11.87 2.25
CA SER A 118 7.03 12.29 0.86
C SER A 118 7.38 13.77 0.76
N ALA A 119 6.63 14.63 1.45
CA ALA A 119 6.89 16.07 1.50
C ALA A 119 8.26 16.36 2.13
N PHE A 120 8.60 15.68 3.23
CA PHE A 120 9.88 15.81 3.89
C PHE A 120 11.06 15.47 2.97
N ARG A 121 10.95 14.39 2.19
CA ARG A 121 11.94 14.02 1.18
C ARG A 121 12.05 15.04 0.06
N GLN A 122 10.95 15.63 -0.35
CA GLN A 122 10.93 16.67 -1.38
C GLN A 122 11.66 17.93 -0.91
N ILE A 123 11.42 18.38 0.32
CA ILE A 123 12.11 19.52 0.94
C ILE A 123 13.61 19.24 1.10
N ALA A 124 13.99 18.02 1.50
CA ALA A 124 15.39 17.65 1.59
C ALA A 124 16.09 17.68 0.22
N ALA A 125 15.41 17.20 -0.83
CA ALA A 125 15.93 17.21 -2.19
C ALA A 125 16.17 18.64 -2.71
N THR A 126 15.29 19.60 -2.41
CA THR A 126 15.50 21.01 -2.80
C THR A 126 16.71 21.65 -2.09
N ARG A 127 17.11 21.11 -0.94
CA ARG A 127 18.31 21.53 -0.19
C ARG A 127 19.57 20.72 -0.57
N GLY A 128 19.51 19.88 -1.60
CA GLY A 128 20.62 19.02 -2.01
C GLY A 128 20.93 17.86 -1.06
N LEU A 129 20.08 17.61 -0.05
CA LEU A 129 20.24 16.51 0.90
C LEU A 129 19.59 15.24 0.35
N VAL A 130 20.39 14.22 0.08
CA VAL A 130 19.90 12.90 -0.35
C VAL A 130 19.64 12.04 0.90
N LEU A 131 18.38 11.89 1.26
CA LEU A 131 17.98 11.07 2.41
C LEU A 131 17.91 9.58 2.02
N ALA A 132 18.66 8.75 2.75
CA ALA A 132 18.62 7.30 2.56
C ALA A 132 17.27 6.69 2.97
N ALA A 133 16.88 5.61 2.31
CA ALA A 133 15.67 4.86 2.66
C ALA A 133 15.88 4.07 3.96
N GLU A 134 14.91 4.12 4.86
CA GLU A 134 14.98 3.41 6.14
C GLU A 134 14.48 1.97 6.02
N LYS A 135 15.21 1.01 6.63
CA LYS A 135 14.83 -0.42 6.64
C LYS A 135 13.43 -0.66 7.21
N LEU A 136 13.06 0.06 8.28
CA LEU A 136 11.72 -0.02 8.88
C LEU A 136 10.61 0.36 7.88
N GLY A 137 10.89 1.31 6.98
CA GLY A 137 9.95 1.67 5.92
C GLY A 137 9.70 0.54 4.92
N LYS A 138 10.69 -0.30 4.64
CA LYS A 138 10.53 -1.48 3.76
C LYS A 138 9.70 -2.58 4.41
N TYR A 139 9.94 -2.86 5.69
CA TYR A 139 9.14 -3.86 6.40
C TYR A 139 7.68 -3.42 6.46
N LYS A 140 7.44 -2.14 6.80
CA LYS A 140 6.10 -1.56 6.82
C LYS A 140 5.34 -1.82 5.51
N THR A 141 5.92 -1.51 4.35
CA THR A 141 5.25 -1.70 3.06
C THR A 141 4.95 -3.17 2.79
N THR A 142 5.88 -4.09 3.08
CA THR A 142 5.63 -5.53 2.94
C THR A 142 4.48 -6.01 3.81
N PHE A 143 4.45 -5.64 5.10
CA PHE A 143 3.34 -6.00 5.99
C PHE A 143 2.02 -5.40 5.51
N GLN A 144 2.05 -4.17 5.02
CA GLN A 144 0.88 -3.48 4.49
C GLN A 144 0.32 -4.17 3.25
N ASP A 145 1.14 -4.46 2.24
CA ASP A 145 0.67 -5.07 0.99
C ASP A 145 0.13 -6.48 1.23
N VAL A 146 0.83 -7.27 2.06
CA VAL A 146 0.36 -8.62 2.44
C VAL A 146 -0.95 -8.54 3.22
N SER A 147 -1.10 -7.56 4.11
CA SER A 147 -2.34 -7.38 4.86
C SER A 147 -3.53 -7.02 3.95
N ILE A 148 -3.33 -6.11 2.99
CA ILE A 148 -4.38 -5.71 2.03
C ILE A 148 -4.79 -6.92 1.18
N PHE A 149 -3.82 -7.68 0.68
CA PHE A 149 -4.09 -8.90 -0.07
C PHE A 149 -4.89 -9.92 0.74
N ALA A 150 -4.47 -10.19 1.99
CA ALA A 150 -5.16 -11.13 2.87
C ALA A 150 -6.59 -10.69 3.16
N LEU A 151 -6.82 -9.39 3.40
CA LEU A 151 -8.13 -8.83 3.68
C LEU A 151 -9.08 -8.86 2.48
N LEU A 152 -8.57 -8.62 1.26
CA LEU A 152 -9.36 -8.80 0.03
C LEU A 152 -9.70 -10.28 -0.19
N LEU A 153 -8.74 -11.17 0.09
CA LEU A 153 -8.94 -12.60 -0.08
C LEU A 153 -9.93 -13.16 0.96
N SER A 154 -9.88 -12.72 2.22
CA SER A 154 -10.82 -13.16 3.25
C SER A 154 -12.26 -12.83 2.90
N ALA A 155 -12.51 -11.67 2.30
CA ALA A 155 -13.85 -11.26 1.86
C ALA A 155 -14.41 -12.15 0.73
N SER A 156 -13.56 -12.89 0.02
CA SER A 156 -13.97 -13.85 -1.02
C SER A 156 -14.21 -15.26 -0.49
N LEU A 157 -13.80 -15.56 0.74
CA LEU A 157 -13.86 -16.88 1.33
C LEU A 157 -14.98 -16.91 2.37
N THR A 158 -16.06 -17.64 2.09
CA THR A 158 -17.25 -17.73 2.96
C THR A 158 -17.15 -18.80 4.06
N SER A 159 -15.99 -19.41 4.26
CA SER A 159 -15.76 -20.49 5.24
C SER A 159 -14.93 -20.03 6.44
N THR A 160 -14.75 -20.88 7.45
CA THR A 160 -13.83 -20.65 8.58
C THR A 160 -12.41 -20.27 8.12
N ALA A 161 -12.00 -20.70 6.92
CA ALA A 161 -10.74 -20.26 6.34
C ALA A 161 -10.70 -18.75 6.06
N GLY A 162 -11.82 -18.17 5.60
CA GLY A 162 -11.95 -16.73 5.38
C GLY A 162 -11.80 -15.94 6.67
N GLU A 163 -12.41 -16.39 7.77
CA GLU A 163 -12.28 -15.75 9.08
C GLU A 163 -10.83 -15.78 9.58
N ILE A 164 -10.16 -16.93 9.48
CA ILE A 164 -8.74 -17.07 9.88
C ILE A 164 -7.86 -16.11 9.06
N VAL A 165 -8.06 -16.07 7.74
CA VAL A 165 -7.33 -15.16 6.85
C VAL A 165 -7.65 -13.71 7.19
N GLY A 166 -8.89 -13.39 7.56
CA GLY A 166 -9.32 -12.07 8.01
C GLY A 166 -8.61 -11.63 9.28
N TYR A 167 -8.56 -12.48 10.32
CA TYR A 167 -7.81 -12.20 11.55
C TYR A 167 -6.31 -11.98 11.29
N ILE A 168 -5.71 -12.81 10.43
CA ILE A 168 -4.31 -12.64 10.01
C ILE A 168 -4.14 -11.30 9.30
N GLY A 169 -5.01 -10.97 8.35
CA GLY A 169 -4.99 -9.72 7.60
C GLY A 169 -5.08 -8.49 8.52
N LEU A 170 -6.02 -8.48 9.47
CA LEU A 170 -6.17 -7.40 10.44
C LEU A 170 -4.95 -7.29 11.37
N GLY A 171 -4.41 -8.42 11.82
CA GLY A 171 -3.20 -8.45 12.64
C GLY A 171 -1.98 -7.87 11.90
N LEU A 172 -1.77 -8.26 10.64
CA LEU A 172 -0.72 -7.72 9.80
C LEU A 172 -0.92 -6.22 9.52
N PHE A 173 -2.17 -5.78 9.33
CA PHE A 173 -2.50 -4.36 9.13
C PHE A 173 -2.19 -3.52 10.38
N ALA A 174 -2.50 -4.04 11.57
CA ALA A 174 -2.16 -3.41 12.84
C ALA A 174 -0.63 -3.31 13.03
N VAL A 175 0.12 -4.38 12.73
CA VAL A 175 1.60 -4.37 12.75
C VAL A 175 2.14 -3.35 11.76
N ALA A 176 1.61 -3.30 10.52
CA ALA A 176 1.99 -2.32 9.51
C ALA A 176 1.75 -0.88 10.00
N THR A 177 0.65 -0.63 10.71
CA THR A 177 0.34 0.68 11.29
C THR A 177 1.36 1.08 12.36
N VAL A 178 1.69 0.19 13.29
CA VAL A 178 2.71 0.43 14.32
C VAL A 178 4.08 0.72 13.69
N LEU A 179 4.48 -0.10 12.69
CA LEU A 179 5.72 0.12 11.94
C LEU A 179 5.69 1.46 11.17
N THR A 180 4.51 1.89 10.72
CA THR A 180 4.35 3.17 10.03
C THR A 180 4.66 4.34 10.94
N VAL A 181 4.08 4.34 12.14
CA VAL A 181 4.31 5.39 13.15
C VAL A 181 5.76 5.37 13.59
N TRP A 182 6.29 4.20 13.97
CA TRP A 182 7.69 4.07 14.39
C TRP A 182 8.64 4.56 13.29
N SER A 183 8.52 4.05 12.08
CA SER A 183 9.38 4.46 10.96
C SER A 183 9.23 5.94 10.64
N GLY A 184 8.04 6.52 10.76
CA GLY A 184 7.83 7.96 10.57
C GLY A 184 8.63 8.79 11.57
N ILE A 185 8.48 8.47 12.86
CA ILE A 185 9.20 9.16 13.95
C ILE A 185 10.71 8.98 13.79
N SER A 186 11.17 7.74 13.60
CA SER A 186 12.60 7.43 13.43
C SER A 186 13.20 8.21 12.26
N TYR A 187 12.49 8.27 11.13
CA TYR A 187 12.93 8.98 9.94
C TYR A 187 13.07 10.49 10.18
N VAL A 188 12.06 11.13 10.78
CA VAL A 188 12.10 12.57 11.07
C VAL A 188 13.19 12.87 12.10
N VAL A 189 13.33 12.04 13.14
CA VAL A 189 14.33 12.24 14.21
C VAL A 189 15.76 12.16 13.69
N LYS A 190 16.07 11.17 12.84
CA LYS A 190 17.41 11.01 12.26
C LYS A 190 17.76 12.14 11.28
N ASN A 191 16.75 12.74 10.66
CA ASN A 191 16.94 13.74 9.61
C ASN A 191 16.49 15.16 10.04
N LYS A 192 16.43 15.45 11.35
CA LYS A 192 16.02 16.77 11.89
C LYS A 192 16.77 17.95 11.29
N GLN A 193 17.99 17.74 10.79
CA GLN A 193 18.79 18.75 10.08
C GLN A 193 18.07 19.36 8.86
N VAL A 194 17.13 18.63 8.24
CA VAL A 194 16.33 19.13 7.12
C VAL A 194 15.38 20.26 7.56
N LEU A 195 15.00 20.29 8.84
CA LEU A 195 14.08 21.30 9.41
C LEU A 195 14.80 22.46 10.09
N LYS A 196 16.14 22.42 10.21
CA LYS A 196 16.90 23.55 10.71
C LYS A 196 17.01 24.58 9.60
N ASP A 197 16.70 25.83 9.90
CA ASP A 197 17.01 26.93 8.98
C ASP A 197 18.52 27.06 8.82
N ALA A 198 18.95 27.39 7.61
CA ALA A 198 20.35 27.64 7.27
C ALA A 198 20.79 28.99 7.84
#